data_AF-F8L0Z2-F1
#
_entry.id   AF-F8L0Z2-F1
#
_cell.length_a   1.000
_cell.length_b   1.000
_cell.length_c   1.000
_cell.angle_alpha   90.00
_cell.angle_beta   90.00
_cell.angle_gamma   90.00
#
_symmetry.space_group_name_H-M   'P 1'
#
loop_
_entity.id
_entity.type
_entity.pdbx_description
1 polymer ?
#
loop_
_entity_poly.entity_id
_entity_poly.type
_entity_poly.pdbx_seq_one_letter_code
_entity_poly.pdbx_strand_id
1 'polypeptide(L)'
;MNKDLIAIFEYLEREKGIKRNIVVAAIEESLRAAAKKSISGASNVTVTINPKSGNIDVYCEKEIVEEVEVEAQEISLQDAREIDPDCEIGQFIDVVATPKDFGRIAAQKARQIITQKLRNAERDVIYEEYRHRTNELISGTIKRFVRGSNVVIDLGKVEAIMPTKHYPKTEKYHVGEKVLALLYEVNETENGGAEVVLSRSHPEFVKQLMMQEVPELNDGIVVIDRIVREAGYRTKMTVRSTDSKIDPVGSCVGMRGIRVKNVVRELNNEKIDIIPYSQDPVELLQTH
;
A
#
# COMPACT_ATOMS: atom_id res chain seq x y z
N MET A 1 13.15 23.36 -15.39
CA MET A 1 13.09 22.77 -14.04
C MET A 1 11.72 22.92 -13.35
N ASN A 2 10.93 23.96 -13.61
CA ASN A 2 9.57 24.09 -13.01
C ASN A 2 8.46 23.25 -13.66
N LYS A 3 8.58 22.91 -14.94
CA LYS A 3 7.52 22.17 -15.65
C LYS A 3 7.31 20.76 -15.09
N ASP A 4 8.36 20.14 -14.54
CA ASP A 4 8.29 18.79 -13.98
C ASP A 4 7.47 18.76 -12.67
N LEU A 5 7.61 19.78 -11.82
CA LEU A 5 6.84 19.91 -10.58
C LEU A 5 5.36 20.15 -10.86
N ILE A 6 5.05 20.99 -11.85
CA ILE A 6 3.68 21.27 -12.29
C ILE A 6 3.04 20.01 -12.87
N ALA A 7 3.74 19.27 -13.74
CA ALA A 7 3.24 18.02 -14.30
C ALA A 7 2.94 16.96 -13.23
N ILE A 8 3.79 16.89 -12.19
CA ILE A 8 3.56 16.00 -11.06
C ILE A 8 2.33 16.43 -10.25
N PHE A 9 2.15 17.73 -10.00
CA PHE A 9 0.96 18.21 -9.30
C PHE A 9 -0.34 17.90 -10.08
N GLU A 10 -0.34 18.10 -11.40
CA GLU A 10 -1.49 17.76 -12.24
C GLU A 10 -1.78 16.25 -12.26
N TYR A 11 -0.74 15.41 -12.30
CA TYR A 11 -0.89 13.96 -12.21
C TYR A 11 -1.52 13.54 -10.88
N LEU A 12 -1.03 14.06 -9.75
CA LEU A 12 -1.57 13.74 -8.42
C LEU A 12 -3.03 14.17 -8.24
N GLU A 13 -3.40 15.30 -8.82
CA GLU A 13 -4.75 15.84 -8.72
C GLU A 13 -5.74 15.07 -9.61
N ARG A 14 -5.35 14.73 -10.86
CA ARG A 14 -6.23 13.98 -11.79
C ARG A 14 -6.35 12.49 -11.47
N GLU A 15 -5.23 11.82 -11.23
CA GLU A 15 -5.20 10.34 -11.15
C GLU A 15 -5.51 9.84 -9.74
N LYS A 16 -5.18 10.63 -8.71
CA LYS A 16 -5.21 10.19 -7.31
C LYS A 16 -6.05 11.10 -6.42
N GLY A 17 -6.61 12.19 -6.95
CA GLY A 17 -7.51 13.10 -6.23
C GLY A 17 -6.85 13.89 -5.09
N ILE A 18 -5.52 13.96 -5.04
CA ILE A 18 -4.80 14.65 -3.97
C ILE A 18 -4.77 16.15 -4.29
N LYS A 19 -5.39 16.97 -3.42
CA LYS A 19 -5.41 18.43 -3.59
C LYS A 19 -4.00 19.01 -3.58
N ARG A 20 -3.67 19.83 -4.59
CA ARG A 20 -2.36 20.49 -4.76
C ARG A 20 -1.88 21.20 -3.50
N ASN A 21 -2.75 21.91 -2.80
CA ASN A 21 -2.40 22.70 -1.61
C ASN A 21 -1.81 21.83 -0.48
N ILE A 22 -2.29 20.60 -0.30
CA ILE A 22 -1.79 19.68 0.74
C ILE A 22 -0.36 19.24 0.41
N VAL A 23 -0.06 19.04 -0.88
CA VAL A 23 1.26 18.64 -1.33
C VAL A 23 2.24 19.81 -1.23
N VAL A 24 1.82 21.01 -1.63
CA VAL A 24 2.64 22.23 -1.56
C VAL A 24 3.04 22.53 -0.11
N ALA A 25 2.09 22.53 0.82
CA ALA A 25 2.37 22.79 2.24
C ALA A 25 3.36 21.76 2.83
N ALA A 26 3.23 20.48 2.47
CA ALA A 26 4.15 19.44 2.93
C ALA A 26 5.57 19.60 2.34
N ILE A 27 5.68 20.09 1.10
CA ILE A 27 6.98 20.40 0.49
C ILE A 27 7.61 21.60 1.19
N GLU A 28 6.87 22.70 1.39
CA GLU A 28 7.35 23.90 2.08
C GLU A 28 7.92 23.57 3.48
N GLU A 29 7.20 22.77 4.26
CA GLU A 29 7.62 22.34 5.60
C GLU A 29 8.95 21.54 5.56
N SER A 30 9.09 20.60 4.63
CA SER A 30 10.32 19.80 4.50
C SER A 30 11.50 20.59 3.93
N LEU A 31 11.22 21.57 3.08
CA LEU A 31 12.23 22.47 2.54
C LEU A 31 12.71 23.46 3.59
N ARG A 32 11.85 23.94 4.51
CA ARG A 32 12.26 24.79 5.63
C ARG A 32 13.40 24.18 6.43
N ALA A 33 13.30 22.89 6.77
CA ALA A 33 14.36 22.17 7.48
C ALA A 33 15.66 22.01 6.65
N ALA A 34 15.56 21.90 5.32
CA ALA A 34 16.73 21.89 4.44
C ALA A 34 17.37 23.28 4.32
N ALA A 35 16.55 24.31 4.15
CA ALA A 35 16.97 25.70 4.03
C ALA A 35 17.72 26.17 5.29
N LYS A 36 17.20 25.84 6.48
CA LYS A 36 17.85 26.13 7.76
C LYS A 36 19.23 25.48 7.90
N LYS A 37 19.48 24.31 7.28
CA LYS A 37 20.81 23.68 7.26
C LYS A 37 21.74 24.28 6.22
N SER A 38 21.21 24.74 5.08
CA SER A 38 22.00 25.34 4.01
C SER A 38 22.45 26.76 4.35
N ILE A 39 21.66 27.49 5.14
CA ILE A 39 21.94 28.87 5.54
C ILE A 39 22.44 28.84 6.99
N SER A 40 23.77 28.70 7.13
CA SER A 40 24.44 28.67 8.42
C SER A 40 24.18 29.97 9.19
N GLY A 41 23.56 29.88 10.37
CA GLY A 41 23.35 31.03 11.24
C GLY A 41 21.99 31.74 11.10
N ALA A 42 21.10 31.37 10.17
CA ALA A 42 19.78 31.98 10.09
C ALA A 42 18.84 31.51 11.23
N SER A 43 18.21 32.47 11.91
CA SER A 43 17.26 32.27 13.02
C SER A 43 15.95 31.64 12.52
N ASN A 44 15.28 32.31 11.58
CA ASN A 44 14.01 31.90 10.99
C ASN A 44 14.08 31.92 9.46
N VAL A 45 13.63 30.82 8.85
CA VAL A 45 13.60 30.65 7.39
C VAL A 45 12.19 30.29 6.97
N THR A 46 11.66 31.02 5.99
CA THR A 46 10.37 30.76 5.37
C THR A 46 10.60 30.33 3.93
N VAL A 47 9.95 29.24 3.52
CA VAL A 47 10.02 28.73 2.15
C VAL A 47 8.62 28.82 1.57
N THR A 48 8.50 29.51 0.45
CA THR A 48 7.23 29.69 -0.25
C THR A 48 7.36 29.12 -1.65
N ILE A 49 6.38 28.34 -2.07
CA ILE A 49 6.33 27.77 -3.41
C ILE A 49 5.18 28.41 -4.16
N ASN A 50 5.48 29.07 -5.27
CA ASN A 50 4.42 29.55 -6.15
C ASN A 50 3.75 28.36 -6.83
N PRO A 51 2.47 28.08 -6.55
CA PRO A 51 1.82 26.87 -7.07
C PRO A 51 1.71 26.92 -8.59
N LYS A 52 1.59 28.09 -9.24
CA LYS A 52 1.43 28.16 -10.70
C LYS A 52 2.76 28.08 -11.44
N SER A 53 3.77 28.80 -10.97
CA SER A 53 5.06 28.84 -11.65
C SER A 53 5.99 27.70 -11.23
N GLY A 54 5.83 27.14 -10.03
CA GLY A 54 6.75 26.17 -9.44
C GLY A 54 8.01 26.79 -8.84
N ASN A 55 8.16 28.12 -8.87
CA ASN A 55 9.29 28.81 -8.26
C ASN A 55 9.28 28.61 -6.74
N ILE A 56 10.47 28.39 -6.20
CA ILE A 56 10.70 28.18 -4.78
C ILE A 56 11.53 29.35 -4.29
N ASP A 57 10.94 30.17 -3.45
CA ASP A 57 11.57 31.34 -2.86
C ASP A 57 11.85 31.05 -1.39
N VAL A 58 13.09 31.32 -0.97
CA VAL A 58 13.53 31.16 0.42
C VAL A 58 13.78 32.54 1.00
N TYR A 59 13.08 32.84 2.08
CA TYR A 59 13.18 34.07 2.84
C TYR A 59 13.88 33.80 4.16
N CYS A 60 14.83 34.66 4.52
CA CYS A 60 15.44 34.68 5.83
C CYS A 60 14.99 35.93 6.57
N GLU A 61 14.48 35.74 7.77
CA GLU A 61 14.14 36.83 8.66
C GLU A 61 15.44 37.44 9.21
N LYS A 62 15.61 38.75 9.02
CA LYS A 62 16.75 39.51 9.54
C LYS A 62 16.29 40.69 10.39
N GLU A 63 17.02 40.96 11.47
CA GLU A 63 16.81 42.13 12.32
C GLU A 63 17.45 43.37 11.69
N ILE A 64 16.71 44.47 11.68
CA ILE A 64 17.19 45.75 11.16
C ILE A 64 18.00 46.46 12.24
N VAL A 65 19.29 46.63 11.99
CA VAL A 65 20.25 47.25 12.92
C VAL A 65 21.01 48.40 12.26
N GLU A 66 21.64 49.24 13.08
CA GLU A 66 22.43 50.37 12.60
C GLU A 66 23.83 49.93 12.14
N GLU A 67 24.50 49.08 12.92
CA GLU A 67 25.75 48.41 12.56
C GLU A 67 25.55 46.90 12.57
N VAL A 68 25.96 46.22 11.48
CA VAL A 68 25.81 44.78 11.31
C VAL A 68 26.99 44.07 11.98
N GLU A 69 26.72 43.30 13.03
CA GLU A 69 27.68 42.39 13.68
C GLU A 69 27.60 40.97 13.12
N VAL A 70 26.38 40.52 12.78
CA VAL A 70 26.10 39.17 12.29
C VAL A 70 25.33 39.24 10.97
N GLU A 71 26.06 39.26 9.85
CA GLU A 71 25.48 39.33 8.48
C GLU A 71 24.41 38.26 8.20
N ALA A 72 24.46 37.11 8.89
CA ALA A 72 23.48 36.03 8.72
C ALA A 72 22.11 36.32 9.35
N GLN A 73 22.05 37.21 10.35
CA GLN A 73 20.84 37.51 11.13
C GLN A 73 20.43 38.98 11.07
N GLU A 74 21.32 39.85 10.60
CA GLU A 74 21.15 41.30 10.64
C GLU A 74 21.25 41.92 9.25
N ILE A 75 20.59 43.05 9.07
CA ILE A 75 20.62 43.89 7.88
C ILE A 75 20.71 45.37 8.28
N SER A 76 21.49 46.15 7.52
CA SER A 76 21.60 47.59 7.77
C SER A 76 20.28 48.30 7.45
N LEU A 77 19.99 49.41 8.12
CA LEU A 77 18.82 50.23 7.80
C LEU A 77 18.82 50.73 6.34
N GLN A 78 19.99 50.95 5.74
CA GLN A 78 20.09 51.36 4.33
C GLN A 78 19.62 50.25 3.39
N ASP A 79 20.10 49.03 3.58
CA ASP A 79 19.74 47.89 2.73
C ASP A 79 18.29 47.45 2.97
N ALA A 80 17.81 47.54 4.21
CA ALA A 80 16.42 47.25 4.56
C ALA A 80 15.44 48.19 3.84
N ARG A 81 15.79 49.48 3.74
CA ARG A 81 14.97 50.50 3.04
C ARG A 81 14.87 50.30 1.53
N GLU A 82 15.79 49.54 0.91
CA GLU A 82 15.66 49.17 -0.50
C GLU A 82 14.54 48.13 -0.73
N ILE A 83 14.23 47.34 0.30
CA ILE A 83 13.22 46.29 0.26
C ILE A 83 11.87 46.85 0.75
N ASP A 84 11.88 47.56 1.87
CA ASP A 84 10.71 48.22 2.46
C ASP A 84 11.05 49.65 2.93
N PRO A 85 10.56 50.70 2.24
CA PRO A 85 10.87 52.09 2.58
C PRO A 85 10.43 52.54 3.98
N ASP A 86 9.43 51.88 4.56
CA ASP A 86 8.82 52.26 5.84
C ASP A 86 9.43 51.51 7.05
N CYS A 87 10.53 50.79 6.86
CA CYS A 87 11.13 49.96 7.90
C CYS A 87 11.88 50.77 8.98
N GLU A 88 11.77 50.31 10.24
CA GLU A 88 12.43 50.92 11.40
C GLU A 88 13.47 49.98 12.06
N ILE A 89 14.44 50.57 12.77
CA ILE A 89 15.44 49.80 13.54
C ILE A 89 14.74 48.98 14.63
N GLY A 90 15.15 47.71 14.79
CA GLY A 90 14.56 46.76 15.73
C GLY A 90 13.36 45.97 15.19
N GLN A 91 12.97 46.18 13.93
CA GLN A 91 11.99 45.34 13.22
C GLN A 91 12.68 44.19 12.48
N PHE A 92 11.89 43.16 12.14
CA PHE A 92 12.35 42.03 11.34
C PHE A 92 11.83 42.17 9.90
N ILE A 93 12.70 41.88 8.93
CA ILE A 93 12.37 41.90 7.51
C ILE A 93 12.79 40.58 6.82
N ASP A 94 11.95 40.12 5.90
CA ASP A 94 12.21 38.93 5.11
C ASP A 94 13.08 39.26 3.89
N VAL A 95 14.32 38.76 3.89
CA VAL A 95 15.25 38.95 2.79
C VAL A 95 15.34 37.68 1.93
N VAL A 96 15.26 37.83 0.61
CA VAL A 96 15.39 36.69 -0.32
C VAL A 96 16.82 36.14 -0.24
N ALA A 97 16.95 34.90 0.23
CA ALA A 97 18.22 34.22 0.46
C ALA A 97 18.31 32.88 -0.27
N THR A 98 17.65 32.75 -1.43
CA THR A 98 17.59 31.50 -2.20
C THR A 98 18.99 31.08 -2.73
N PRO A 99 19.58 29.96 -2.26
CA PRO A 99 20.87 29.49 -2.76
C PRO A 99 20.80 29.01 -4.21
N LYS A 100 21.86 29.22 -5.00
CA LYS A 100 21.89 28.88 -6.45
C LYS A 100 21.59 27.39 -6.76
N ASP A 101 21.99 26.47 -5.88
CA ASP A 101 21.75 25.02 -6.06
C ASP A 101 20.50 24.49 -5.31
N PHE A 102 19.77 25.37 -4.63
CA PHE A 102 18.66 24.97 -3.77
C PHE A 102 17.51 24.33 -4.56
N GLY A 103 17.33 24.73 -5.82
CA GLY A 103 16.33 24.14 -6.71
C GLY A 103 16.51 22.64 -6.95
N ARG A 104 17.76 22.13 -7.00
CA ARG A 104 18.02 20.69 -7.22
C ARG A 104 17.68 19.86 -5.97
N ILE A 105 18.11 20.35 -4.81
CA ILE A 105 17.81 19.74 -3.50
C ILE A 105 16.30 19.74 -3.28
N ALA A 106 15.65 20.86 -3.60
CA ALA A 106 14.22 21.01 -3.46
C ALA A 106 13.44 20.05 -4.37
N ALA A 107 13.84 19.89 -5.63
CA ALA A 107 13.23 18.94 -6.54
C ALA A 107 13.37 17.48 -6.07
N GLN A 108 14.53 17.09 -5.51
CA GLN A 108 14.73 15.75 -4.96
C GLN A 108 13.85 15.49 -3.74
N LYS A 109 13.82 16.42 -2.78
CA LYS A 109 12.95 16.33 -1.60
C LYS A 109 11.47 16.34 -1.97
N ALA A 110 11.06 17.21 -2.89
CA ALA A 110 9.69 17.26 -3.38
C ALA A 110 9.24 15.90 -3.94
N ARG A 111 10.06 15.26 -4.78
CA ARG A 111 9.77 13.90 -5.29
C ARG A 111 9.60 12.87 -4.18
N GLN A 112 10.44 12.92 -3.14
CA GLN A 112 10.33 12.01 -2.01
C GLN A 112 9.02 12.21 -1.24
N ILE A 113 8.65 13.46 -0.94
CA ILE A 113 7.42 13.81 -0.22
C ILE A 113 6.19 13.44 -1.02
N ILE A 114 6.21 13.72 -2.33
CA ILE A 114 5.15 13.34 -3.26
C ILE A 114 4.95 11.82 -3.24
N THR A 115 6.04 11.05 -3.36
CA THR A 115 5.98 9.59 -3.33
C THR A 115 5.43 9.08 -1.99
N GLN A 116 5.81 9.72 -0.88
CA GLN A 116 5.32 9.37 0.45
C GLN A 116 3.83 9.71 0.61
N LYS A 117 3.39 10.91 0.21
CA LYS A 117 1.96 11.29 0.24
C LYS A 117 1.11 10.40 -0.64
N LEU A 118 1.62 10.01 -1.81
CA LEU A 118 0.96 9.05 -2.68
C LEU A 118 0.76 7.70 -1.98
N ARG A 119 1.81 7.17 -1.34
CA ARG A 119 1.72 5.92 -0.57
C ARG A 119 0.73 6.00 0.59
N ASN A 120 0.69 7.13 1.30
CA ASN A 120 -0.25 7.32 2.40
C ASN A 120 -1.70 7.35 1.89
N ALA A 121 -1.96 8.03 0.75
CA ALA A 121 -3.28 8.04 0.15
C ALA A 121 -3.71 6.64 -0.34
N GLU A 122 -2.80 5.89 -0.97
CA GLU A 122 -3.06 4.50 -1.36
C GLU A 122 -3.31 3.61 -0.14
N ARG A 123 -2.56 3.81 0.94
CA ARG A 123 -2.78 3.12 2.22
C ARG A 123 -4.19 3.32 2.72
N ASP A 124 -4.66 4.56 2.80
CA ASP A 124 -5.98 4.86 3.35
C ASP A 124 -7.10 4.19 2.52
N VAL A 125 -6.97 4.17 1.19
CA VAL A 125 -7.88 3.43 0.28
C VAL A 125 -7.84 1.92 0.54
N ILE A 126 -6.64 1.34 0.66
CA ILE A 126 -6.47 -0.10 0.93
C ILE A 126 -7.15 -0.47 2.26
N TYR A 127 -6.97 0.36 3.28
CA TYR A 127 -7.53 0.13 4.60
C TYR A 127 -9.05 0.15 4.61
N GLU A 128 -9.65 1.13 3.93
CA GLU A 128 -11.10 1.24 3.83
C GLU A 128 -11.70 0.06 3.06
N GLU A 129 -11.07 -0.37 1.96
CA GLU A 129 -11.64 -1.37 1.07
C GLU A 129 -11.35 -2.82 1.47
N TYR A 130 -10.17 -3.13 2.04
CA TYR A 130 -9.70 -4.52 2.21
C TYR A 130 -9.54 -4.99 3.66
N ARG A 131 -9.41 -4.09 4.65
CA ARG A 131 -9.15 -4.52 6.05
C ARG A 131 -10.24 -5.43 6.63
N HIS A 132 -11.49 -5.20 6.23
CA HIS A 132 -12.63 -5.98 6.73
C HIS A 132 -12.92 -7.24 5.91
N ARG A 133 -12.17 -7.46 4.82
CA ARG A 133 -12.40 -8.53 3.84
C ARG A 133 -11.35 -9.65 3.94
N THR A 134 -10.62 -9.70 5.05
CA THR A 134 -9.64 -10.75 5.33
C THR A 134 -10.30 -12.13 5.24
N ASN A 135 -9.62 -13.05 4.55
CA ASN A 135 -10.08 -14.38 4.20
C ASN A 135 -11.13 -14.46 3.08
N GLU A 136 -11.38 -13.39 2.33
CA GLU A 136 -12.18 -13.47 1.10
C GLU A 136 -11.34 -13.90 -0.11
N LEU A 137 -12.00 -14.48 -1.11
CA LEU A 137 -11.38 -14.75 -2.41
C LEU A 137 -11.49 -13.53 -3.32
N ILE A 138 -10.35 -13.12 -3.88
CA ILE A 138 -10.25 -11.96 -4.76
C ILE A 138 -9.59 -12.38 -6.06
N SER A 139 -10.17 -11.93 -7.17
CA SER A 139 -9.59 -12.10 -8.50
C SER A 139 -8.79 -10.87 -8.88
N GLY A 140 -7.62 -11.09 -9.49
CA GLY A 140 -6.77 -10.04 -10.01
C GLY A 140 -5.99 -10.49 -11.23
N THR A 141 -5.29 -9.56 -11.89
CA THR A 141 -4.48 -9.85 -13.07
C THR A 141 -3.00 -9.72 -12.76
N ILE A 142 -2.20 -10.71 -13.12
CA ILE A 142 -0.78 -10.70 -12.84
C ILE A 142 -0.08 -9.64 -13.70
N LYS A 143 0.54 -8.67 -13.05
CA LYS A 143 1.12 -7.51 -13.73
C LYS A 143 2.61 -7.65 -13.98
N ARG A 144 3.35 -8.13 -12.98
CA ARG A 144 4.81 -8.31 -13.07
C ARG A 144 5.34 -9.22 -11.97
N PHE A 145 6.55 -9.72 -12.19
CA PHE A 145 7.35 -10.42 -11.20
C PHE A 145 8.45 -9.50 -10.69
N VAL A 146 8.60 -9.38 -9.37
CA VAL A 146 9.67 -8.57 -8.76
C VAL A 146 10.88 -9.47 -8.47
N ARG A 147 12.09 -8.93 -8.61
CA ARG A 147 13.35 -9.64 -8.30
C ARG A 147 13.30 -10.15 -6.85
N GLY A 148 13.29 -11.47 -6.65
CA GLY A 148 13.02 -12.10 -5.35
C GLY A 148 11.77 -12.99 -5.30
N SER A 149 11.06 -13.14 -6.44
CA SER A 149 9.97 -14.11 -6.68
C SER A 149 8.58 -13.72 -6.15
N ASN A 150 8.39 -12.48 -5.70
CA ASN A 150 7.05 -11.97 -5.41
C ASN A 150 6.30 -11.67 -6.71
N VAL A 151 5.03 -12.06 -6.76
CA VAL A 151 4.12 -11.78 -7.86
C VAL A 151 3.31 -10.53 -7.51
N VAL A 152 3.29 -9.55 -8.40
CA VAL A 152 2.44 -8.35 -8.25
C VAL A 152 1.18 -8.56 -9.07
N ILE A 153 0.04 -8.46 -8.39
CA ILE A 153 -1.29 -8.69 -8.93
C ILE A 153 -2.04 -7.36 -8.90
N ASP A 154 -2.60 -6.97 -10.04
CA ASP A 154 -3.44 -5.79 -10.16
C ASP A 154 -4.88 -6.15 -9.80
N LEU A 155 -5.42 -5.48 -8.78
CA LEU A 155 -6.83 -5.60 -8.35
C LEU A 155 -7.71 -4.50 -8.96
N GLY A 156 -7.17 -3.68 -9.86
CA GLY A 156 -7.86 -2.58 -10.54
C GLY A 156 -7.58 -1.23 -9.88
N LYS A 157 -7.88 -1.09 -8.58
CA LYS A 157 -7.63 0.15 -7.83
C LYS A 157 -6.26 0.17 -7.14
N VAL A 158 -5.82 -0.99 -6.65
CA VAL A 158 -4.61 -1.15 -5.86
C VAL A 158 -3.81 -2.34 -6.38
N GLU A 159 -2.50 -2.32 -6.15
CA GLU A 159 -1.63 -3.46 -6.40
C GLU A 159 -1.54 -4.32 -5.14
N ALA A 160 -1.67 -5.62 -5.31
CA ALA A 160 -1.46 -6.62 -4.28
C ALA A 160 -0.20 -7.42 -4.56
N ILE A 161 0.37 -8.00 -3.51
CA ILE A 161 1.54 -8.86 -3.59
C ILE A 161 1.17 -10.28 -3.20
N MET A 162 1.67 -11.27 -3.92
CA MET A 162 1.66 -12.67 -3.50
C MET A 162 3.11 -13.10 -3.28
N PRO A 163 3.55 -13.22 -2.01
CA PRO A 163 4.89 -13.65 -1.68
C PRO A 163 5.17 -15.08 -2.13
N THR A 164 6.45 -15.40 -2.40
CA THR A 164 6.89 -16.74 -2.81
C THR A 164 6.52 -17.84 -1.82
N LYS A 165 6.39 -17.51 -0.52
CA LYS A 165 5.95 -18.45 0.53
C LYS A 165 4.45 -18.75 0.46
N HIS A 166 3.67 -17.83 -0.10
CA HIS A 166 2.22 -17.91 -0.24
C HIS A 166 1.76 -18.41 -1.62
N TYR A 167 2.72 -18.94 -2.38
CA TYR A 167 2.61 -19.42 -3.75
C TYR A 167 2.92 -20.92 -3.79
N PRO A 168 2.05 -21.78 -4.36
CA PRO A 168 2.37 -23.19 -4.56
C PRO A 168 3.41 -23.37 -5.69
N LYS A 169 4.56 -24.00 -5.39
CA LYS A 169 5.69 -24.13 -6.34
C LYS A 169 5.35 -24.87 -7.64
N THR A 170 4.31 -25.68 -7.63
CA THR A 170 3.84 -26.46 -8.78
C THR A 170 3.07 -25.62 -9.80
N GLU A 171 2.49 -24.50 -9.36
CA GLU A 171 1.76 -23.59 -10.23
C GLU A 171 2.76 -22.75 -11.04
N LYS A 172 2.39 -22.41 -12.28
CA LYS A 172 3.15 -21.51 -13.15
C LYS A 172 2.23 -20.40 -13.58
N TYR A 173 2.66 -19.17 -13.39
CA TYR A 173 1.87 -18.01 -13.75
C TYR A 173 2.56 -17.16 -14.80
N HIS A 174 1.75 -16.49 -15.60
CA HIS A 174 2.23 -15.60 -16.65
C HIS A 174 1.68 -14.19 -16.44
N VAL A 175 2.44 -13.20 -16.92
CA VAL A 175 1.97 -11.82 -16.93
C VAL A 175 0.74 -11.71 -17.85
N GLY A 176 -0.29 -11.01 -17.37
CA GLY A 176 -1.59 -10.85 -18.04
C GLY A 176 -2.61 -11.94 -17.69
N GLU A 177 -2.21 -12.99 -16.97
CA GLU A 177 -3.12 -14.05 -16.53
C GLU A 177 -3.98 -13.58 -15.35
N LYS A 178 -5.25 -14.01 -15.34
CA LYS A 178 -6.13 -13.80 -14.19
C LYS A 178 -5.89 -14.90 -13.17
N VAL A 179 -5.78 -14.50 -11.91
CA VAL A 179 -5.59 -15.40 -10.78
C VAL A 179 -6.61 -15.09 -9.69
N LEU A 180 -7.18 -16.14 -9.12
CA LEU A 180 -8.00 -16.07 -7.91
C LEU A 180 -7.11 -16.37 -6.70
N ALA A 181 -7.15 -15.57 -5.64
CA ALA A 181 -6.34 -15.79 -4.45
C ALA A 181 -7.08 -15.37 -3.18
N LEU A 182 -6.66 -15.91 -2.04
CA LEU A 182 -7.15 -15.48 -0.73
C LEU A 182 -6.55 -14.13 -0.37
N LEU A 183 -7.36 -13.17 0.07
CA LEU A 183 -6.90 -12.00 0.80
C LEU A 183 -6.41 -12.45 2.18
N TYR A 184 -5.09 -12.62 2.33
CA TYR A 184 -4.50 -13.20 3.53
C TYR A 184 -4.40 -12.15 4.64
N GLU A 185 -3.83 -10.99 4.35
CA GLU A 185 -3.73 -9.87 5.28
C GLU A 185 -3.47 -8.55 4.54
N VAL A 186 -3.60 -7.45 5.27
CA VAL A 186 -3.18 -6.11 4.83
C VAL A 186 -2.08 -5.66 5.77
N ASN A 187 -0.87 -5.48 5.24
CA ASN A 187 0.30 -5.10 6.03
C ASN A 187 0.63 -3.63 5.85
N GLU A 188 1.07 -2.99 6.94
CA GLU A 188 1.71 -1.68 6.86
C GLU A 188 3.17 -1.86 6.44
N THR A 189 3.58 -1.07 5.46
CA THR A 189 4.98 -1.00 5.04
C THR A 189 5.72 0.01 5.90
N GLU A 190 7.00 -0.23 6.19
CA GLU A 190 7.87 0.68 6.96
C GLU A 190 7.93 2.11 6.39
N ASN A 191 7.62 2.27 5.09
CA ASN A 191 7.62 3.55 4.39
C ASN A 191 6.27 4.28 4.41
N GLY A 192 5.31 3.86 5.24
CA GLY A 192 4.01 4.52 5.40
C GLY A 192 2.94 4.18 4.37
N GLY A 193 3.18 3.20 3.48
CA GLY A 193 2.15 2.62 2.61
C GLY A 193 1.48 1.40 3.26
N ALA A 194 0.42 0.86 2.64
CA ALA A 194 -0.05 -0.49 2.92
C ALA A 194 0.15 -1.38 1.69
N GLU A 195 0.28 -2.67 1.95
CA GLU A 195 0.30 -3.70 0.92
C GLU A 195 -0.77 -4.75 1.21
N VAL A 196 -1.51 -5.12 0.16
CA VAL A 196 -2.44 -6.25 0.22
C VAL A 196 -1.66 -7.53 -0.04
N VAL A 197 -1.66 -8.44 0.92
CA VAL A 197 -0.98 -9.74 0.81
C VAL A 197 -1.99 -10.80 0.41
N LEU A 198 -1.72 -11.47 -0.71
CA LEU A 198 -2.52 -12.56 -1.22
C LEU A 198 -1.85 -13.91 -0.96
N SER A 199 -2.66 -14.95 -0.86
CA SER A 199 -2.18 -16.32 -0.70
C SER A 199 -3.00 -17.33 -1.49
N ARG A 200 -2.30 -18.25 -2.14
CA ARG A 200 -2.90 -19.45 -2.73
C ARG A 200 -2.46 -20.73 -2.02
N SER A 201 -1.50 -20.66 -1.11
CA SER A 201 -1.03 -21.83 -0.34
C SER A 201 -1.74 -22.04 0.99
N HIS A 202 -2.39 -21.02 1.55
CA HIS A 202 -3.04 -21.11 2.86
C HIS A 202 -4.23 -22.10 2.84
N PRO A 203 -4.49 -22.91 3.90
CA PRO A 203 -5.63 -23.83 3.96
C PRO A 203 -6.99 -23.13 3.78
N GLU A 204 -7.12 -21.90 4.28
CA GLU A 204 -8.34 -21.10 4.16
C GLU A 204 -8.72 -20.82 2.70
N PHE A 205 -7.76 -20.79 1.77
CA PHE A 205 -8.06 -20.66 0.34
C PHE A 205 -8.95 -21.82 -0.15
N VAL A 206 -8.63 -23.05 0.26
CA VAL A 206 -9.43 -24.24 -0.10
C VAL A 206 -10.80 -24.19 0.58
N LYS A 207 -10.86 -23.75 1.83
CA LYS A 207 -12.13 -23.59 2.54
C LYS A 207 -13.08 -22.66 1.80
N GLN A 208 -12.59 -21.50 1.40
CA GLN A 208 -13.41 -20.51 0.68
C GLN A 208 -13.83 -21.00 -0.71
N LEU A 209 -12.95 -21.71 -1.44
CA LEU A 209 -13.32 -22.34 -2.71
C LEU A 209 -14.43 -23.38 -2.53
N MET A 210 -14.32 -24.21 -1.49
CA MET A 210 -15.36 -25.18 -1.17
C MET A 210 -16.67 -24.51 -0.78
N MET A 211 -16.63 -23.40 -0.03
CA MET A 211 -17.83 -22.63 0.31
C MET A 211 -18.52 -22.02 -0.91
N GLN A 212 -17.76 -21.59 -1.92
CA GLN A 212 -18.34 -21.10 -3.19
C GLN A 212 -19.01 -22.22 -4.00
N GLU A 213 -18.46 -23.44 -3.96
CA GLU A 213 -18.94 -24.57 -4.76
C GLU A 213 -20.05 -25.40 -4.07
N VAL A 214 -20.09 -25.39 -2.73
CA VAL A 214 -20.99 -26.22 -1.91
C VAL A 214 -21.93 -25.32 -1.09
N PRO A 215 -23.19 -25.12 -1.53
CA PRO A 215 -24.17 -24.28 -0.83
C PRO A 215 -24.40 -24.70 0.63
N GLU A 216 -24.35 -26.00 0.92
CA GLU A 216 -24.58 -26.54 2.26
C GLU A 216 -23.51 -26.11 3.28
N LEU A 217 -22.30 -25.75 2.81
CA LEU A 217 -21.25 -25.15 3.65
C LEU A 217 -21.56 -23.68 3.98
N ASN A 218 -22.17 -22.95 3.04
CA ASN A 218 -22.55 -21.55 3.22
C ASN A 218 -23.76 -21.42 4.15
N ASP A 219 -24.70 -22.37 4.06
CA ASP A 219 -25.89 -22.43 4.93
C ASP A 219 -25.55 -22.94 6.36
N GLY A 220 -24.32 -23.41 6.59
CA GLY A 220 -23.87 -23.95 7.87
C GLY A 220 -24.41 -25.34 8.21
N ILE A 221 -25.08 -26.00 7.26
CA ILE A 221 -25.58 -27.37 7.42
C ILE A 221 -24.40 -28.34 7.49
N VAL A 222 -23.47 -28.20 6.56
CA VAL A 222 -22.19 -28.90 6.58
C VAL A 222 -21.13 -27.95 7.12
N VAL A 223 -20.25 -28.44 7.98
CA VAL A 223 -19.17 -27.68 8.59
C VAL A 223 -17.85 -28.38 8.31
N ILE A 224 -16.86 -27.63 7.84
CA ILE A 224 -15.48 -28.10 7.76
C ILE A 224 -14.86 -27.96 9.14
N ASP A 225 -14.47 -29.08 9.74
CA ASP A 225 -13.93 -29.14 11.10
C ASP A 225 -12.42 -28.83 11.09
N ARG A 226 -11.67 -29.46 10.17
CA ARG A 226 -10.22 -29.26 10.05
C ARG A 226 -9.77 -29.37 8.61
N ILE A 227 -8.75 -28.59 8.25
CA ILE A 227 -8.05 -28.68 6.97
C ILE A 227 -6.56 -28.80 7.24
N VAL A 228 -5.92 -29.76 6.59
CA VAL A 228 -4.47 -29.92 6.53
C VAL A 228 -4.07 -29.91 5.07
N ARG A 229 -3.14 -29.03 4.70
CA ARG A 229 -2.81 -28.77 3.30
C ARG A 229 -1.30 -28.74 3.08
N GLU A 230 -0.87 -29.51 2.09
CA GLU A 230 0.42 -29.38 1.43
C GLU A 230 0.17 -28.79 0.03
N ALA A 231 0.27 -27.46 -0.03
CA ALA A 231 -0.17 -26.68 -1.19
C ALA A 231 0.51 -27.12 -2.50
N GLY A 232 -0.29 -27.33 -3.53
CA GLY A 232 0.16 -27.81 -4.84
C GLY A 232 0.30 -29.33 -4.96
N TYR A 233 0.10 -30.08 -3.87
CA TYR A 233 0.20 -31.55 -3.84
C TYR A 233 -1.08 -32.21 -3.33
N ARG A 234 -1.43 -31.99 -2.07
CA ARG A 234 -2.55 -32.67 -1.42
C ARG A 234 -3.15 -31.86 -0.27
N THR A 235 -4.47 -31.79 -0.24
CA THR A 235 -5.26 -31.29 0.89
C THR A 235 -6.12 -32.41 1.44
N LYS A 236 -6.14 -32.54 2.77
CA LYS A 236 -7.11 -33.37 3.51
C LYS A 236 -8.01 -32.46 4.33
N MET A 237 -9.31 -32.68 4.26
CA MET A 237 -10.29 -31.95 5.08
C MET A 237 -11.28 -32.89 5.75
N THR A 238 -11.68 -32.56 6.97
CA THR A 238 -12.73 -33.25 7.71
C THR A 238 -14.01 -32.45 7.68
N VAL A 239 -15.13 -33.11 7.43
CA VAL A 239 -16.46 -32.48 7.33
C VAL A 239 -17.46 -33.19 8.22
N ARG A 240 -18.38 -32.42 8.81
CA ARG A 240 -19.51 -32.95 9.57
C ARG A 240 -20.79 -32.24 9.16
N SER A 241 -21.91 -32.94 9.26
CA SER A 241 -23.24 -32.34 9.09
C SER A 241 -23.85 -32.04 10.45
N THR A 242 -24.60 -30.95 10.53
CA THR A 242 -25.48 -30.62 11.66
C THR A 242 -26.84 -31.29 11.51
N ASP A 243 -27.23 -31.67 10.30
CA ASP A 243 -28.43 -32.45 10.01
C ASP A 243 -28.05 -33.91 9.68
N SER A 244 -28.58 -34.84 10.48
CA SER A 244 -28.43 -36.29 10.29
C SER A 244 -28.92 -36.83 8.93
N LYS A 245 -29.79 -36.10 8.24
CA LYS A 245 -30.34 -36.50 6.93
C LYS A 245 -29.40 -36.17 5.77
N ILE A 246 -28.37 -35.37 6.01
CA ILE A 246 -27.47 -34.84 4.97
C ILE A 246 -26.10 -35.49 5.16
N ASP A 247 -25.64 -36.17 4.11
CA ASP A 247 -24.29 -36.73 4.07
C ASP A 247 -23.27 -35.62 3.77
N PRO A 248 -22.38 -35.26 4.72
CA PRO A 248 -21.45 -34.17 4.54
C PRO A 248 -20.41 -34.45 3.44
N VAL A 249 -20.01 -35.71 3.25
CA VAL A 249 -19.02 -36.08 2.23
C VAL A 249 -19.67 -35.99 0.85
N GLY A 250 -20.85 -36.60 0.68
CA GLY A 250 -21.62 -36.56 -0.55
C GLY A 250 -21.96 -35.13 -1.00
N SER A 251 -22.34 -34.25 -0.07
CA SER A 251 -22.60 -32.83 -0.36
C SER A 251 -21.37 -32.09 -0.88
N CYS A 252 -20.19 -32.32 -0.29
CA CYS A 252 -18.95 -31.68 -0.72
C CYS A 252 -18.41 -32.24 -2.05
N VAL A 253 -18.60 -33.54 -2.30
CA VAL A 253 -18.16 -34.20 -3.54
C VAL A 253 -19.09 -33.83 -4.72
N GLY A 254 -20.40 -33.79 -4.47
CA GLY A 254 -21.43 -33.54 -5.48
C GLY A 254 -21.60 -34.70 -6.47
N MET A 255 -22.57 -34.57 -7.38
CA MET A 255 -22.85 -35.62 -8.36
C MET A 255 -21.60 -35.98 -9.19
N ARG A 256 -21.18 -37.26 -9.14
CA ARG A 256 -19.97 -37.77 -9.82
C ARG A 256 -18.68 -36.99 -9.50
N GLY A 257 -18.62 -36.34 -8.34
CA GLY A 257 -17.46 -35.56 -7.91
C GLY A 257 -17.32 -34.21 -8.59
N ILE A 258 -18.37 -33.67 -9.23
CA ILE A 258 -18.24 -32.45 -10.03
C ILE A 258 -17.77 -31.25 -9.20
N ARG A 259 -18.29 -31.09 -7.97
CA ARG A 259 -17.97 -29.96 -7.09
C ARG A 259 -16.49 -29.98 -6.68
N VAL A 260 -16.04 -31.09 -6.10
CA VAL A 260 -14.63 -31.25 -5.72
C VAL A 260 -13.68 -31.17 -6.93
N LYS A 261 -14.09 -31.66 -8.11
CA LYS A 261 -13.27 -31.56 -9.34
C LYS A 261 -13.09 -30.11 -9.81
N ASN A 262 -14.10 -29.26 -9.65
CA ASN A 262 -13.99 -27.83 -9.98
C ASN A 262 -12.93 -27.17 -9.08
N VAL A 263 -12.98 -27.44 -7.78
CA VAL A 263 -11.99 -26.94 -6.81
C VAL A 263 -10.60 -27.48 -7.10
N VAL A 264 -10.45 -28.79 -7.38
CA VAL A 264 -9.17 -29.41 -7.78
C VAL A 264 -8.59 -28.75 -9.04
N ARG A 265 -9.43 -28.38 -10.01
CA ARG A 265 -9.00 -27.69 -11.22
C ARG A 265 -8.47 -26.29 -10.90
N GLU A 266 -9.16 -25.54 -10.04
CA GLU A 266 -8.73 -24.22 -9.59
C GLU A 266 -7.39 -24.30 -8.81
N LEU A 267 -7.16 -25.39 -8.08
CA LEU A 267 -5.88 -25.67 -7.39
C LEU A 267 -4.81 -26.32 -8.28
N ASN A 268 -4.93 -26.23 -9.61
CA ASN A 268 -3.94 -26.78 -10.55
C ASN A 268 -3.64 -28.28 -10.35
N ASN A 269 -4.68 -29.08 -10.11
CA ASN A 269 -4.64 -30.53 -9.87
C ASN A 269 -4.06 -30.97 -8.52
N GLU A 270 -4.05 -30.10 -7.51
CA GLU A 270 -3.87 -30.51 -6.12
C GLU A 270 -4.94 -31.54 -5.72
N LYS A 271 -4.54 -32.68 -5.16
CA LYS A 271 -5.49 -33.74 -4.76
C LYS A 271 -6.23 -33.34 -3.49
N ILE A 272 -7.55 -33.51 -3.45
CA ILE A 272 -8.35 -33.23 -2.26
C ILE A 272 -8.99 -34.53 -1.76
N ASP A 273 -8.73 -34.87 -0.49
CA ASP A 273 -9.46 -35.91 0.23
C ASP A 273 -10.44 -35.28 1.23
N ILE A 274 -11.70 -35.68 1.16
CA ILE A 274 -12.77 -35.25 2.07
C ILE A 274 -13.14 -36.44 2.94
N ILE A 275 -13.03 -36.28 4.25
CA ILE A 275 -13.16 -37.36 5.24
C ILE A 275 -14.31 -37.00 6.20
N PRO A 276 -15.21 -37.93 6.56
CA PRO A 276 -16.18 -37.67 7.60
C PRO A 276 -15.47 -37.47 8.95
N TYR A 277 -15.85 -36.43 9.68
CA TYR A 277 -15.33 -36.21 11.02
C TYR A 277 -15.85 -37.28 11.98
N SER A 278 -14.97 -37.81 12.84
CA SER A 278 -15.33 -38.60 14.02
C SER A 278 -14.67 -38.00 15.26
N GLN A 279 -15.36 -38.09 16.40
CA GLN A 279 -14.79 -37.72 17.70
C GLN A 279 -13.79 -38.77 18.20
N ASP A 280 -13.89 -40.02 17.73
CA ASP A 280 -12.93 -41.07 18.06
C ASP A 280 -11.66 -40.90 17.17
N PRO A 281 -10.48 -40.62 17.77
CA PRO A 281 -9.25 -40.51 17.02
C PRO A 281 -8.90 -41.78 16.23
N VAL A 282 -9.30 -42.96 16.71
CA VAL A 282 -9.00 -44.24 16.04
C VAL A 282 -9.79 -44.36 14.74
N GLU A 283 -11.09 -44.10 14.77
CA GLU A 283 -11.93 -44.09 13.57
C GLU A 283 -11.46 -43.02 12.57
N LEU A 284 -11.11 -41.83 13.06
CA LEU A 284 -10.61 -40.75 12.21
C LEU A 284 -9.31 -41.13 11.48
N LEU A 285 -8.39 -41.81 12.17
CA LEU A 285 -7.12 -42.27 11.61
C LEU A 285 -7.26 -43.47 10.67
N GLN A 286 -8.27 -44.32 10.87
CA GLN A 286 -8.54 -45.46 9.98
C GLN A 286 -9.08 -45.06 8.62
N THR A 287 -9.66 -43.86 8.50
CA THR A 287 -10.26 -43.35 7.27
C THR A 287 -9.21 -42.71 6.32
N HIS A 288 -7.93 -43.06 6.49
CA HIS A 288 -6.77 -42.50 5.75
C HIS A 288 -6.25 -43.35 4.58
#